data_AF-E3TGS2-F1
#
_entry.id   AF-E3TGS2-F1
#
_cell.length_a   1.000
_cell.length_b   1.000
_cell.length_c   1.000
_cell.angle_alpha   90.00
_cell.angle_beta   90.00
_cell.angle_gamma   90.00
#
_symmetry.space_group_name_H-M   'P 1'
#
loop_
_entity.id
_entity.type
_entity.pdbx_description
1 polymer ?
#
loop_
_entity_poly.entity_id
_entity_poly.type
_entity_poly.pdbx_seq_one_letter_code
_entity_poly.pdbx_strand_id
1 'polypeptide(L)'
;MKVFVLACLVAAAVATPTLNEWQQFKARYGKQYRSTKEDSYRQSVYEQNQEFINSHNEQYENGLVSFTLAMNQFGDMTTEEINAAMNGFLSAGKKVPRGTMYQPLVDELPDTVDWRDKGAVTPVKDQKACGSCWAFSATGSLEGQHFLSTGKLVSLSEQNLVDCSDKYGNFGCGGGLMDNAFRYIKDNNGIDTEESYPYEAKNGPCRFNSDNVGATLSSYVDIQHGSEDDLQKAVAEKGPVSVAIDASTSTFHFYSRGIYYDEKCSSSFLDHGVLAVGYGTDDSSDYWLVKNSWNETWGDSGYIKMSRNRNNNCGIASQASYPVV
;
A
#
# COMPACT_ATOMS: atom_id res chain seq x y z
N MET A 1 -13.72 66.59 43.72
CA MET A 1 -13.29 66.17 42.37
C MET A 1 -12.80 64.73 42.44
N LYS A 2 -13.55 63.75 41.93
CA LYS A 2 -13.07 62.39 41.72
C LYS A 2 -13.19 62.13 40.21
N VAL A 3 -12.04 62.08 39.54
CA VAL A 3 -11.94 61.83 38.10
C VAL A 3 -11.96 60.31 37.91
N PHE A 4 -13.01 59.79 37.27
CA PHE A 4 -13.05 58.40 36.81
C PHE A 4 -12.38 58.33 35.45
N VAL A 5 -11.23 57.65 35.39
CA VAL A 5 -10.56 57.32 34.13
C VAL A 5 -11.21 56.05 33.59
N LEU A 6 -11.96 56.20 32.50
CA LEU A 6 -12.52 55.08 31.75
C LEU A 6 -11.39 54.46 30.91
N ALA A 7 -10.87 53.30 31.32
CA ALA A 7 -9.91 52.55 30.52
C ALA A 7 -10.67 51.78 29.43
N CYS A 8 -10.60 52.26 28.19
CA CYS A 8 -11.05 51.51 27.02
C CYS A 8 -10.07 50.35 26.76
N LEU A 9 -10.48 49.14 27.12
CA LEU A 9 -9.84 47.90 26.66
C LEU A 9 -10.22 47.68 25.20
N VAL A 10 -9.32 48.04 24.28
CA VAL A 10 -9.42 47.65 22.88
C VAL A 10 -8.94 46.20 22.79
N ALA A 11 -9.89 45.26 22.72
CA ALA A 11 -9.58 43.88 22.38
C ALA A 11 -9.20 43.84 20.88
N ALA A 12 -7.91 43.78 20.59
CA ALA A 12 -7.43 43.50 19.25
C ALA A 12 -7.75 42.03 18.94
N ALA A 13 -8.80 41.80 18.14
CA ALA A 13 -9.04 40.50 17.53
C ALA A 13 -7.89 40.22 16.57
N VAL A 14 -6.95 39.36 16.96
CA VAL A 14 -5.90 38.88 16.08
C VAL A 14 -6.58 37.95 15.06
N ALA A 15 -6.89 38.49 13.88
CA ALA A 15 -7.34 37.68 12.76
C ALA A 15 -6.20 36.72 12.39
N THR A 16 -6.36 35.44 12.68
CA THR A 16 -5.47 34.41 12.15
C THR A 16 -5.53 34.48 10.63
N PRO A 17 -4.42 34.67 9.91
CA PRO A 17 -4.46 34.70 8.45
C PRO A 17 -5.04 33.40 7.92
N THR A 18 -6.07 33.48 7.10
CA THR A 18 -6.62 32.32 6.38
C THR A 18 -5.54 31.83 5.41
N LEU A 19 -5.00 30.65 5.67
CA LEU A 19 -4.00 30.02 4.83
C LEU A 19 -4.57 29.75 3.43
N ASN A 20 -3.78 29.96 2.38
CA ASN A 20 -4.15 29.49 1.05
C ASN A 20 -4.04 27.95 0.96
N GLU A 21 -4.58 27.35 -0.11
CA GLU A 21 -4.62 25.88 -0.27
C GLU A 21 -3.22 25.25 -0.19
N TRP A 22 -2.20 25.86 -0.81
CA TRP A 22 -0.81 25.41 -0.70
C TRP A 22 -0.29 25.40 0.74
N GLN A 23 -0.54 26.45 1.51
CA GLN A 23 -0.16 26.54 2.91
C GLN A 23 -0.92 25.54 3.79
N GLN A 24 -2.20 25.28 3.50
CA GLN A 24 -2.99 24.25 4.16
C GLN A 24 -2.44 22.85 3.86
N PHE A 25 -2.09 22.57 2.61
CA PHE A 25 -1.43 21.32 2.20
C PHE A 25 -0.12 21.11 2.97
N LYS A 26 0.76 22.13 2.99
CA LYS A 26 2.03 22.05 3.73
C LYS A 26 1.82 21.80 5.21
N ALA A 27 0.86 22.48 5.83
CA ALA A 27 0.53 22.30 7.24
C ALA A 27 -0.03 20.89 7.51
N ARG A 28 -0.93 20.39 6.65
CA ARG A 28 -1.56 19.07 6.77
C ARG A 28 -0.54 17.93 6.69
N TYR A 29 0.40 18.01 5.76
CA TYR A 29 1.39 16.94 5.49
C TYR A 29 2.78 17.24 6.04
N GLY A 30 2.93 18.26 6.89
CA GLY A 30 4.19 18.62 7.53
C GLY A 30 5.32 18.97 6.56
N LYS A 31 4.99 19.53 5.39
CA LYS A 31 5.97 19.79 4.32
C LYS A 31 6.86 20.98 4.66
N GLN A 32 8.17 20.79 4.49
CA GLN A 32 9.20 21.81 4.68
C GLN A 32 10.21 21.70 3.54
N TYR A 33 10.59 22.84 2.97
CA TYR A 33 11.50 22.91 1.83
C TYR A 33 12.73 23.75 2.19
N ARG A 34 13.88 23.43 1.57
CA ARG A 34 15.19 24.00 1.94
C ARG A 34 15.35 25.44 1.48
N SER A 35 14.56 25.86 0.50
CA SER A 35 14.63 27.20 -0.08
C SER A 35 13.29 27.65 -0.63
N THR A 36 13.12 28.96 -0.80
CA THR A 36 11.95 29.53 -1.49
C THR A 36 11.84 29.05 -2.92
N LYS A 37 12.97 28.81 -3.60
CA LYS A 37 12.99 28.24 -4.96
C LYS A 37 12.40 26.83 -5.00
N GLU A 38 12.75 25.99 -4.04
CA GLU A 38 12.18 24.65 -3.91
C GLU A 38 10.68 24.73 -3.54
N ASP A 39 10.30 25.61 -2.61
CA ASP A 39 8.89 25.82 -2.23
C ASP A 39 8.04 26.24 -3.44
N SER A 40 8.49 27.20 -4.26
CA SER A 40 7.78 27.61 -5.47
C SER A 40 7.70 26.50 -6.52
N TYR A 41 8.75 25.69 -6.69
CA TYR A 41 8.70 24.54 -7.58
C TYR A 41 7.67 23.51 -7.09
N ARG A 42 7.72 23.16 -5.81
CA ARG A 42 6.80 22.20 -5.19
C ARG A 42 5.36 22.67 -5.23
N GLN A 43 5.13 23.97 -5.06
CA GLN A 43 3.82 24.58 -5.27
C GLN A 43 3.34 24.39 -6.72
N SER A 44 4.20 24.62 -7.71
CA SER A 44 3.81 24.44 -9.12
C SER A 44 3.47 22.98 -9.47
N VAL A 45 4.12 22.00 -8.83
CA VAL A 45 3.78 20.57 -8.97
C VAL A 45 2.43 20.28 -8.29
N TYR A 46 2.20 20.82 -7.10
CA TYR A 46 0.92 20.74 -6.40
C TYR A 46 -0.24 21.29 -7.24
N GLU A 47 -0.07 22.46 -7.84
CA GLU A 47 -1.10 23.08 -8.68
C GLU A 47 -1.41 22.22 -9.93
N GLN A 48 -0.39 21.67 -10.60
CA GLN A 48 -0.58 20.74 -11.72
C GLN A 48 -1.31 19.46 -11.31
N ASN A 49 -0.95 18.87 -10.17
CA ASN A 49 -1.63 17.69 -9.64
C ASN A 49 -3.07 18.01 -9.25
N GLN A 50 -3.34 19.19 -8.69
CA GLN A 50 -4.70 19.64 -8.35
C GLN A 50 -5.56 19.81 -9.61
N GLU A 51 -5.02 20.38 -10.68
CA GLU A 51 -5.71 20.49 -11.98
C GLU A 51 -6.03 19.11 -12.57
N PHE A 52 -5.06 18.18 -12.52
CA PHE A 52 -5.27 16.79 -12.95
C PHE A 52 -6.39 16.10 -12.15
N ILE A 53 -6.38 16.22 -10.83
CA ILE A 53 -7.41 15.69 -9.93
C ILE A 53 -8.78 16.27 -10.28
N ASN A 54 -8.88 17.59 -10.47
CA ASN A 54 -10.13 18.26 -10.79
C ASN A 54 -10.68 17.78 -12.15
N SER A 55 -9.82 17.68 -13.16
CA SER A 55 -10.18 17.21 -14.50
C SER A 55 -10.65 15.75 -14.50
N HIS A 56 -10.01 14.88 -13.72
CA HIS A 56 -10.46 13.49 -13.56
C HIS A 56 -11.81 13.41 -12.82
N ASN A 57 -11.99 14.19 -11.76
CA ASN A 57 -13.24 14.17 -10.99
C ASN A 57 -14.41 14.74 -11.79
N GLU A 58 -14.18 15.69 -12.70
CA GLU A 58 -15.21 16.11 -13.67
C GLU A 58 -15.65 14.94 -14.58
N GLN A 59 -14.72 14.07 -15.00
CA GLN A 59 -15.07 12.85 -15.75
C GLN A 59 -15.87 11.87 -14.89
N TYR A 60 -15.56 11.75 -13.60
CA TYR A 60 -16.33 10.91 -12.67
C TYR A 60 -17.77 11.41 -12.52
N GLU A 61 -17.98 12.71 -12.29
CA GLU A 61 -19.32 13.30 -12.17
C GLU A 61 -20.14 13.14 -13.46
N ASN A 62 -19.47 13.07 -14.61
CA ASN A 62 -20.09 12.80 -15.91
C ASN A 62 -20.27 11.28 -16.22
N GLY A 63 -19.92 10.40 -15.28
CA GLY A 63 -20.05 8.94 -15.43
C GLY A 63 -19.09 8.31 -16.44
N LEU A 64 -17.99 8.99 -16.78
CA LEU A 64 -16.99 8.51 -17.75
C LEU A 64 -15.92 7.61 -17.12
N VAL A 65 -15.69 7.75 -15.82
CA VAL A 65 -14.77 6.92 -15.02
C VAL A 65 -15.45 6.46 -13.72
N SER A 66 -14.96 5.39 -13.11
CA SER A 66 -15.62 4.69 -11.99
C SER A 66 -15.06 5.02 -10.60
N PHE A 67 -14.14 5.97 -10.50
CA PHE A 67 -13.47 6.34 -9.26
C PHE A 67 -13.14 7.84 -9.20
N THR A 68 -12.84 8.33 -8.02
CA THR A 68 -12.40 9.71 -7.80
C THR A 68 -10.96 9.77 -7.34
N LEU A 69 -10.31 10.90 -7.61
CA LEU A 69 -9.00 11.25 -7.08
C LEU A 69 -9.14 12.27 -5.95
N ALA A 70 -8.15 12.31 -5.06
CA ALA A 70 -8.05 13.34 -4.04
C ALA A 70 -6.58 13.71 -3.79
N MET A 71 -6.38 14.97 -3.39
CA MET A 71 -5.08 15.45 -2.95
C MET A 71 -4.65 14.68 -1.70
N ASN A 72 -3.43 14.17 -1.69
CA ASN A 72 -2.86 13.41 -0.58
C ASN A 72 -1.39 13.81 -0.34
N GLN A 73 -0.65 13.09 0.49
CA GLN A 73 0.74 13.44 0.85
C GLN A 73 1.71 13.53 -0.34
N PHE A 74 1.35 13.01 -1.52
CA PHE A 74 2.15 13.06 -2.74
C PHE A 74 1.88 14.29 -3.60
N GLY A 75 1.00 15.20 -3.16
CA GLY A 75 0.57 16.35 -3.94
C GLY A 75 1.68 17.20 -4.52
N ASP A 76 2.82 17.32 -3.85
CA ASP A 76 3.98 18.11 -4.26
C ASP A 76 5.06 17.30 -5.00
N MET A 77 4.77 16.06 -5.36
CA MET A 77 5.70 15.15 -6.04
C MET A 77 5.24 14.87 -7.47
N THR A 78 6.20 14.69 -8.38
CA THR A 78 5.90 14.22 -9.74
C THR A 78 5.69 12.71 -9.75
N THR A 79 5.02 12.19 -10.78
CA THR A 79 4.84 10.74 -11.02
C THR A 79 6.16 9.99 -10.93
N GLU A 80 7.23 10.53 -11.52
CA GLU A 80 8.57 9.93 -11.52
C GLU A 80 9.19 9.89 -10.12
N GLU A 81 9.00 10.94 -9.32
CA GLU A 81 9.47 10.99 -7.94
C GLU A 81 8.74 9.98 -7.05
N ILE A 82 7.41 9.86 -7.23
CA ILE A 82 6.59 8.87 -6.49
C ILE A 82 7.03 7.46 -6.86
N ASN A 83 7.10 7.15 -8.16
CA ASN A 83 7.52 5.83 -8.64
C ASN A 83 8.93 5.48 -8.15
N ALA A 84 9.88 6.41 -8.21
CA ALA A 84 11.25 6.16 -7.76
C ALA A 84 11.37 5.94 -6.23
N ALA A 85 10.49 6.53 -5.43
CA ALA A 85 10.54 6.44 -3.98
C ALA A 85 9.69 5.31 -3.40
N MET A 86 8.55 5.01 -4.03
CA MET A 86 7.50 4.16 -3.47
C MET A 86 7.39 2.79 -4.14
N ASN A 87 7.82 2.66 -5.40
CA ASN A 87 7.66 1.41 -6.14
C ASN A 87 8.97 0.60 -6.02
N GLY A 88 8.89 -0.52 -5.32
CA GLY A 88 10.05 -1.36 -4.97
C GLY A 88 9.88 -2.82 -5.34
N PHE A 89 8.85 -3.18 -6.11
CA PHE A 89 8.70 -4.56 -6.52
C PHE A 89 9.70 -4.91 -7.63
N LEU A 90 10.34 -6.06 -7.49
CA LEU A 90 11.20 -6.63 -8.51
C LEU A 90 10.62 -7.96 -8.98
N SER A 91 10.22 -8.01 -10.24
CA SER A 91 9.64 -9.22 -10.84
C SER A 91 10.57 -10.42 -10.70
N ALA A 92 9.99 -11.61 -10.52
CA ALA A 92 10.73 -12.85 -10.46
C ALA A 92 11.52 -13.09 -11.77
N GLY A 93 12.83 -12.96 -11.71
CA GLY A 93 13.70 -13.46 -12.78
C GLY A 93 13.56 -14.99 -12.92
N LYS A 94 13.99 -15.55 -14.07
CA LYS A 94 13.92 -16.99 -14.40
C LYS A 94 14.56 -17.95 -13.37
N LYS A 95 15.31 -17.42 -12.39
CA LYS A 95 16.08 -18.18 -11.38
C LYS A 95 15.42 -18.23 -10.00
N VAL A 96 14.31 -17.52 -9.77
CA VAL A 96 13.61 -17.58 -8.48
C VAL A 96 12.87 -18.93 -8.38
N PRO A 97 13.13 -19.76 -7.35
CA PRO A 97 12.39 -20.99 -7.13
C PRO A 97 10.91 -20.66 -6.87
N ARG A 98 10.02 -21.21 -7.69
CA ARG A 98 8.57 -21.08 -7.50
C ARG A 98 8.11 -21.87 -6.28
N GLY A 99 7.07 -21.37 -5.64
CA GLY A 99 6.32 -22.09 -4.63
C GLY A 99 5.59 -23.29 -5.22
N THR A 100 4.84 -23.99 -4.38
CA THR A 100 3.87 -24.96 -4.91
C THR A 100 2.78 -24.19 -5.65
N MET A 101 2.36 -24.66 -6.82
CA MET A 101 1.27 -23.99 -7.54
C MET A 101 -0.05 -24.24 -6.80
N TYR A 102 -0.87 -23.21 -6.69
CA TYR A 102 -2.21 -23.30 -6.12
C TYR A 102 -3.06 -24.32 -6.89
N GLN A 103 -3.82 -25.11 -6.13
CA GLN A 103 -4.82 -26.02 -6.66
C GLN A 103 -6.15 -25.71 -5.96
N PRO A 104 -7.16 -25.24 -6.70
CA PRO A 104 -8.45 -24.89 -6.12
C PRO A 104 -9.16 -26.12 -5.56
N LEU A 105 -9.82 -25.98 -4.42
CA LEU A 105 -10.53 -27.08 -3.73
C LEU A 105 -12.06 -26.96 -3.83
N VAL A 106 -12.57 -25.75 -4.06
CA VAL A 106 -14.01 -25.49 -4.20
C VAL A 106 -14.31 -24.62 -5.42
N ASP A 107 -15.49 -24.85 -6.00
CA ASP A 107 -16.04 -24.06 -7.10
C ASP A 107 -17.03 -23.00 -6.62
N GLU A 108 -17.74 -23.24 -5.51
CA GLU A 108 -18.67 -22.27 -4.91
C GLU A 108 -17.93 -21.36 -3.93
N LEU A 109 -17.93 -20.06 -4.22
CA LEU A 109 -17.31 -19.02 -3.41
C LEU A 109 -18.36 -18.08 -2.83
N PRO A 110 -18.11 -17.47 -1.65
CA PRO A 110 -18.91 -16.34 -1.19
C PRO A 110 -18.84 -15.19 -2.20
N ASP A 111 -19.97 -14.49 -2.41
CA ASP A 111 -20.04 -13.32 -3.30
C ASP A 111 -19.11 -12.18 -2.88
N THR A 112 -18.85 -12.07 -1.57
CA THR A 112 -17.98 -11.04 -1.00
C THR A 112 -17.15 -11.63 0.12
N VAL A 113 -15.87 -11.24 0.15
CA VAL A 113 -14.93 -11.55 1.22
C VAL A 113 -14.26 -10.26 1.66
N ASP A 114 -14.23 -10.02 2.97
CA ASP A 114 -13.44 -8.97 3.60
C ASP A 114 -12.73 -9.55 4.83
N TRP A 115 -11.41 -9.69 4.76
CA TRP A 115 -10.61 -10.23 5.85
C TRP A 115 -10.40 -9.23 7.00
N ARG A 116 -10.71 -7.95 6.79
CA ARG A 116 -10.68 -6.93 7.86
C ARG A 116 -11.75 -7.25 8.90
N ASP A 117 -12.96 -7.55 8.44
CA ASP A 117 -14.11 -7.90 9.31
C ASP A 117 -13.88 -9.20 10.09
N LYS A 118 -13.00 -10.06 9.57
CA LYS A 118 -12.62 -11.33 10.20
C LYS A 118 -11.40 -11.22 11.13
N GLY A 119 -10.80 -10.03 11.25
CA GLY A 119 -9.65 -9.78 12.12
C GLY A 119 -8.30 -10.30 11.59
N ALA A 120 -8.22 -10.67 10.31
CA ALA A 120 -7.01 -11.22 9.70
C ALA A 120 -6.12 -10.15 9.03
N VAL A 121 -6.34 -8.87 9.33
CA VAL A 121 -5.64 -7.74 8.70
C VAL A 121 -5.22 -6.75 9.78
N THR A 122 -3.91 -6.48 9.88
CA THR A 122 -3.34 -5.44 10.75
C THR A 122 -3.71 -4.02 10.28
N PRO A 123 -3.51 -2.97 11.08
CA PRO A 123 -3.65 -1.59 10.62
C PRO A 123 -2.81 -1.28 9.36
N VAL A 124 -3.21 -0.27 8.59
CA VAL A 124 -2.42 0.20 7.45
C VAL A 124 -1.10 0.78 7.97
N LYS A 125 0.00 0.46 7.28
CA LYS A 125 1.34 0.96 7.59
C LYS A 125 1.80 1.97 6.53
N ASP A 126 3.00 2.53 6.73
CA ASP A 126 3.60 3.51 5.83
C ASP A 126 5.06 3.15 5.54
N GLN A 127 5.33 2.73 4.30
CA GLN A 127 6.67 2.37 3.83
C GLN A 127 7.60 3.59 3.68
N LYS A 128 7.04 4.80 3.62
CA LYS A 128 7.77 6.06 3.39
C LYS A 128 8.59 6.01 2.09
N ALA A 129 9.61 6.87 1.96
CA ALA A 129 10.49 6.92 0.80
C ALA A 129 11.53 5.77 0.79
N CYS A 130 11.04 4.53 0.73
CA CYS A 130 11.82 3.30 0.66
C CYS A 130 11.05 2.31 -0.22
N GLY A 131 11.70 1.72 -1.23
CA GLY A 131 11.14 0.71 -2.12
C GLY A 131 10.97 -0.65 -1.44
N SER A 132 10.23 -0.70 -0.34
CA SER A 132 10.05 -1.88 0.52
C SER A 132 8.62 -2.44 0.46
N CYS A 133 7.78 -2.01 -0.49
CA CYS A 133 6.42 -2.51 -0.68
C CYS A 133 6.32 -4.05 -0.68
N TRP A 134 7.33 -4.73 -1.23
CA TRP A 134 7.45 -6.19 -1.22
C TRP A 134 7.52 -6.76 0.20
N ALA A 135 8.16 -6.08 1.15
CA ALA A 135 8.24 -6.49 2.55
C ALA A 135 6.87 -6.33 3.22
N PHE A 136 6.18 -5.20 3.01
CA PHE A 136 4.83 -4.94 3.53
C PHE A 136 3.78 -5.92 2.98
N SER A 137 3.88 -6.27 1.70
CA SER A 137 3.02 -7.27 1.07
C SER A 137 3.27 -8.65 1.68
N ALA A 138 4.53 -9.03 1.89
CA ALA A 138 4.89 -10.32 2.48
C ALA A 138 4.47 -10.43 3.96
N THR A 139 4.76 -9.40 4.78
CA THR A 139 4.35 -9.37 6.18
C THR A 139 2.83 -9.42 6.28
N GLY A 140 2.10 -8.57 5.55
CA GLY A 140 0.64 -8.54 5.61
C GLY A 140 -0.02 -9.89 5.26
N SER A 141 0.56 -10.63 4.32
CA SER A 141 0.09 -11.98 3.97
C SER A 141 0.37 -12.98 5.09
N LEU A 142 1.59 -12.97 5.64
CA LEU A 142 1.96 -13.85 6.77
C LEU A 142 1.20 -13.52 8.06
N GLU A 143 0.94 -12.24 8.35
CA GLU A 143 0.13 -11.78 9.47
C GLU A 143 -1.27 -12.41 9.41
N GLY A 144 -1.91 -12.37 8.23
CA GLY A 144 -3.21 -12.98 7.99
C GLY A 144 -3.18 -14.50 8.14
N GLN A 145 -2.20 -15.17 7.55
CA GLN A 145 -2.04 -16.63 7.65
C GLN A 145 -1.78 -17.09 9.09
N HIS A 146 -0.96 -16.34 9.83
CA HIS A 146 -0.68 -16.60 11.24
C HIS A 146 -1.93 -16.44 12.10
N PHE A 147 -2.73 -15.41 11.86
CA PHE A 147 -4.01 -15.23 12.54
C PHE A 147 -4.98 -16.39 12.25
N LEU A 148 -5.11 -16.82 10.98
CA LEU A 148 -6.01 -17.91 10.60
C LEU A 148 -5.58 -19.26 11.20
N SER A 149 -4.28 -19.49 11.37
CA SER A 149 -3.73 -20.71 11.95
C SER A 149 -3.80 -20.73 13.49
N THR A 150 -3.59 -19.59 14.14
CA THR A 150 -3.36 -19.52 15.60
C THR A 150 -4.43 -18.77 16.39
N GLY A 151 -5.28 -17.98 15.72
CA GLY A 151 -6.21 -17.04 16.33
C GLY A 151 -5.56 -15.78 16.89
N LYS A 152 -4.25 -15.55 16.65
CA LYS A 152 -3.52 -14.37 17.15
C LYS A 152 -3.07 -13.50 16.01
N LEU A 153 -3.51 -12.24 16.00
CA LEU A 153 -3.02 -11.26 15.04
C LEU A 153 -1.79 -10.58 15.64
N VAL A 154 -0.65 -10.74 14.99
CA VAL A 154 0.64 -10.19 15.41
C VAL A 154 1.14 -9.32 14.27
N SER A 155 1.58 -8.09 14.55
CA SER A 155 2.23 -7.29 13.51
C SER A 155 3.69 -7.69 13.37
N LEU A 156 4.12 -7.97 12.15
CA LEU A 156 5.44 -8.50 11.82
C LEU A 156 6.36 -7.41 11.26
N SER A 157 7.67 -7.58 11.43
CA SER A 157 8.67 -6.57 11.09
C SER A 157 9.02 -6.56 9.60
N GLU A 158 8.65 -5.48 8.89
CA GLU A 158 9.17 -5.27 7.54
C GLU A 158 10.68 -4.98 7.54
N GLN A 159 11.20 -4.33 8.59
CA GLN A 159 12.61 -3.99 8.68
C GLN A 159 13.50 -5.23 8.80
N ASN A 160 13.03 -6.27 9.47
CA ASN A 160 13.71 -7.56 9.49
C ASN A 160 13.90 -8.09 8.06
N LEU A 161 12.88 -7.99 7.19
CA LEU A 161 13.00 -8.41 5.80
C LEU A 161 13.96 -7.51 5.02
N VAL A 162 13.81 -6.18 5.16
CA VAL A 162 14.66 -5.17 4.50
C VAL A 162 16.14 -5.40 4.81
N ASP A 163 16.48 -5.74 6.05
CA ASP A 163 17.87 -5.85 6.49
C ASP A 163 18.48 -7.25 6.32
N CYS A 164 17.66 -8.32 6.29
CA CYS A 164 18.15 -9.69 6.40
C CYS A 164 17.97 -10.56 5.14
N SER A 165 17.09 -10.19 4.21
CA SER A 165 16.74 -11.05 3.06
C SER A 165 17.59 -10.84 1.81
N ASP A 166 18.68 -10.06 1.89
CA ASP A 166 19.54 -9.76 0.74
C ASP A 166 20.09 -11.01 0.03
N LYS A 167 20.49 -12.03 0.80
CA LYS A 167 20.99 -13.31 0.27
C LYS A 167 19.94 -14.08 -0.53
N TYR A 168 18.66 -13.73 -0.39
CA TYR A 168 17.54 -14.35 -1.08
C TYR A 168 17.16 -13.62 -2.37
N GLY A 169 17.78 -12.46 -2.65
CA GLY A 169 17.54 -11.68 -3.87
C GLY A 169 16.63 -10.47 -3.68
N ASN A 170 16.40 -10.05 -2.44
CA ASN A 170 15.88 -8.73 -2.13
C ASN A 170 17.05 -7.74 -1.94
N PHE A 171 16.80 -6.44 -2.02
CA PHE A 171 17.83 -5.41 -1.94
C PHE A 171 17.40 -4.25 -1.02
N GLY A 172 16.75 -4.59 0.09
CA GLY A 172 16.17 -3.64 1.03
C GLY A 172 15.24 -2.62 0.35
N CYS A 173 15.52 -1.33 0.55
CA CYS A 173 14.83 -0.21 -0.11
C CYS A 173 15.10 -0.10 -1.62
N GLY A 174 16.06 -0.86 -2.16
CA GLY A 174 16.30 -0.98 -3.60
C GLY A 174 15.34 -1.95 -4.30
N GLY A 175 14.44 -2.57 -3.55
CA GLY A 175 13.38 -3.41 -4.05
C GLY A 175 13.56 -4.90 -3.79
N GLY A 176 12.51 -5.67 -4.06
CA GLY A 176 12.47 -7.09 -3.74
C GLY A 176 11.17 -7.77 -4.17
N LEU A 177 11.04 -9.01 -3.76
CA LEU A 177 9.95 -9.91 -4.12
C LEU A 177 9.44 -10.65 -2.88
N MET A 178 8.11 -10.75 -2.75
CA MET A 178 7.45 -11.41 -1.63
C MET A 178 7.90 -12.87 -1.46
N ASP A 179 8.05 -13.63 -2.54
CA ASP A 179 8.52 -15.03 -2.49
C ASP A 179 9.93 -15.15 -1.91
N ASN A 180 10.83 -14.21 -2.22
CA ASN A 180 12.18 -14.19 -1.64
C ASN A 180 12.12 -13.89 -0.13
N ALA A 181 11.18 -13.04 0.29
CA ALA A 181 10.90 -12.82 1.71
C ALA A 181 10.39 -14.09 2.38
N PHE A 182 9.43 -14.80 1.77
CA PHE A 182 8.92 -16.06 2.32
C PHE A 182 10.01 -17.13 2.44
N ARG A 183 10.89 -17.25 1.43
CA ARG A 183 12.06 -18.15 1.48
C ARG A 183 12.99 -17.80 2.64
N TYR A 184 13.28 -16.52 2.84
CA TYR A 184 14.07 -16.07 3.98
C TYR A 184 13.42 -16.49 5.30
N ILE A 185 12.14 -16.15 5.52
CA ILE A 185 11.43 -16.45 6.79
C ILE A 185 11.43 -17.96 7.08
N LYS A 186 11.21 -18.79 6.04
CA LYS A 186 11.27 -20.25 6.15
C LYS A 186 12.63 -20.73 6.65
N ASP A 187 13.70 -20.36 5.96
CA ASP A 187 15.05 -20.84 6.25
C ASP A 187 15.60 -20.23 7.55
N ASN A 188 15.15 -19.03 7.91
CA ASN A 188 15.49 -18.31 9.13
C ASN A 188 14.70 -18.84 10.35
N ASN A 189 13.75 -19.74 10.14
CA ASN A 189 12.82 -20.24 11.17
C ASN A 189 12.02 -19.13 11.87
N GLY A 190 11.61 -18.11 11.13
CA GLY A 190 10.73 -17.07 11.60
C GLY A 190 11.13 -15.65 11.23
N ILE A 191 10.32 -14.72 11.73
CA ILE A 191 10.47 -13.28 11.55
C ILE A 191 10.12 -12.58 12.86
N ASP A 192 10.85 -11.51 13.18
CA ASP A 192 10.60 -10.66 14.35
C ASP A 192 9.23 -9.96 14.26
N THR A 193 8.68 -9.58 15.42
CA THR A 193 7.53 -8.67 15.49
C THR A 193 7.91 -7.22 15.12
N GLU A 194 6.94 -6.43 14.68
CA GLU A 194 7.12 -4.99 14.46
C GLU A 194 7.58 -4.27 15.74
N GLU A 195 7.08 -4.70 16.92
CA GLU A 195 7.46 -4.10 18.21
C GLU A 195 8.94 -4.32 18.54
N SER A 196 9.46 -5.52 18.30
CA SER A 196 10.84 -5.88 18.61
C SER A 196 11.85 -5.38 17.58
N TYR A 197 11.41 -5.19 16.33
CA TYR A 197 12.24 -4.73 15.22
C TYR A 197 11.47 -3.69 14.37
N PRO A 198 11.37 -2.43 14.85
CA PRO A 198 10.53 -1.41 14.21
C PRO A 198 11.00 -0.99 12.82
N TYR A 199 10.07 -0.54 11.99
CA TYR A 199 10.34 -0.04 10.65
C TYR A 199 11.09 1.31 10.63
N GLU A 200 12.21 1.35 9.91
CA GLU A 200 13.11 2.51 9.83
C GLU A 200 13.16 3.18 8.45
N ALA A 201 12.53 2.59 7.42
CA ALA A 201 12.50 3.09 6.05
C ALA A 201 13.88 3.39 5.43
N LYS A 202 14.87 2.58 5.76
CA LYS A 202 16.24 2.64 5.22
C LYS A 202 16.89 1.27 5.34
N ASN A 203 17.94 1.03 4.57
CA ASN A 203 18.75 -0.17 4.74
C ASN A 203 19.57 -0.10 6.03
N GLY A 204 19.66 -1.24 6.73
CA GLY A 204 20.49 -1.42 7.90
C GLY A 204 21.14 -2.81 7.94
N PRO A 205 22.03 -3.07 8.92
CA PRO A 205 22.54 -4.41 9.15
C PRO A 205 21.42 -5.31 9.67
N CYS A 206 21.43 -6.59 9.31
CA CYS A 206 20.49 -7.57 9.87
C CYS A 206 20.61 -7.68 11.40
N ARG A 207 19.50 -7.48 12.12
CA ARG A 207 19.41 -7.56 13.60
C ARG A 207 18.38 -8.59 14.09
N PHE A 208 18.05 -9.60 13.27
CA PHE A 208 17.09 -10.65 13.62
C PHE A 208 17.44 -11.29 14.97
N ASN A 209 16.43 -11.56 15.80
CA ASN A 209 16.59 -12.24 17.07
C ASN A 209 15.55 -13.35 17.23
N SER A 210 16.02 -14.59 17.38
CA SER A 210 15.14 -15.76 17.53
C SER A 210 14.19 -15.68 18.73
N ASP A 211 14.55 -14.93 19.77
CA ASP A 211 13.70 -14.74 20.96
C ASP A 211 12.47 -13.85 20.68
N ASN A 212 12.47 -13.13 19.56
CA ASN A 212 11.46 -12.15 19.17
C ASN A 212 10.55 -12.63 18.03
N VAL A 213 10.63 -13.91 17.65
CA VAL A 213 9.86 -14.46 16.52
C VAL A 213 8.36 -14.30 16.76
N GLY A 214 7.71 -13.54 15.88
CA GLY A 214 6.26 -13.33 15.86
C GLY A 214 5.49 -14.36 15.05
N ALA A 215 6.09 -14.86 13.97
CA ALA A 215 5.50 -15.88 13.11
C ALA A 215 6.57 -16.70 12.40
N THR A 216 6.19 -17.91 11.97
CA THR A 216 6.98 -18.80 11.12
C THR A 216 6.14 -19.24 9.93
N LEU A 217 6.78 -19.82 8.91
CA LEU A 217 6.09 -20.45 7.79
C LEU A 217 6.83 -21.72 7.36
N SER A 218 6.09 -22.68 6.81
CA SER A 218 6.60 -23.97 6.35
C SER A 218 6.82 -24.02 4.82
N SER A 219 6.01 -23.28 4.07
CA SER A 219 6.10 -23.14 2.60
C SER A 219 5.38 -21.88 2.12
N TYR A 220 5.36 -21.66 0.80
CA TYR A 220 4.55 -20.65 0.15
C TYR A 220 3.98 -21.22 -1.16
N VAL A 221 2.85 -20.67 -1.57
CA VAL A 221 2.05 -21.12 -2.71
C VAL A 221 1.91 -19.98 -3.70
N ASP A 222 2.20 -20.27 -4.97
CA ASP A 222 2.06 -19.32 -6.07
C ASP A 222 0.70 -19.52 -6.76
N ILE A 223 0.03 -18.42 -7.06
CA ILE A 223 -1.20 -18.42 -7.87
C ILE A 223 -0.81 -18.47 -9.36
N GLN A 224 -1.64 -19.14 -10.16
CA GLN A 224 -1.42 -19.21 -11.60
C GLN A 224 -1.38 -17.81 -12.22
N HIS A 225 -0.30 -17.50 -12.94
CA HIS A 225 -0.07 -16.18 -13.52
C HIS A 225 -1.25 -15.71 -14.39
N GLY A 226 -1.82 -14.57 -14.02
CA GLY A 226 -2.92 -13.89 -14.70
C GLY A 226 -4.30 -14.49 -14.44
N SER A 227 -4.41 -15.50 -13.59
CA SER A 227 -5.67 -16.16 -13.27
C SER A 227 -6.39 -15.43 -12.12
N GLU A 228 -7.29 -14.51 -12.47
CA GLU A 228 -8.15 -13.83 -11.49
C GLU A 228 -9.07 -14.82 -10.76
N ASP A 229 -9.50 -15.91 -11.42
CA ASP A 229 -10.30 -16.98 -10.83
C ASP A 229 -9.53 -17.72 -9.72
N ASP A 230 -8.28 -18.13 -9.98
CA ASP A 230 -7.46 -18.79 -8.96
C ASP A 230 -7.12 -17.83 -7.81
N LEU A 231 -6.86 -16.55 -8.11
CA LEU A 231 -6.66 -15.54 -7.08
C LEU A 231 -7.92 -15.39 -6.21
N GLN A 232 -9.11 -15.42 -6.79
CA GLN A 232 -10.37 -15.24 -6.07
C GLN A 232 -10.60 -16.40 -5.11
N LYS A 233 -10.40 -17.63 -5.60
CA LYS A 233 -10.48 -18.86 -4.82
C LYS A 233 -9.45 -18.84 -3.68
N ALA A 234 -8.21 -18.45 -3.95
CA ALA A 234 -7.18 -18.36 -2.92
C ALA A 234 -7.53 -17.32 -1.84
N VAL A 235 -7.99 -16.14 -2.22
CA VAL A 235 -8.41 -15.10 -1.25
C VAL A 235 -9.58 -15.59 -0.41
N ALA A 236 -10.54 -16.30 -0.99
CA ALA A 236 -11.70 -16.83 -0.27
C ALA A 236 -11.34 -17.96 0.70
N GLU A 237 -10.52 -18.91 0.24
CA GLU A 237 -10.21 -20.14 0.98
C GLU A 237 -9.07 -19.99 1.98
N LYS A 238 -8.05 -19.18 1.65
CA LYS A 238 -6.76 -19.20 2.33
C LYS A 238 -6.51 -17.96 3.17
N GLY A 239 -7.09 -16.81 2.85
CA GLY A 239 -6.80 -15.57 3.57
C GLY A 239 -6.30 -14.45 2.66
N PRO A 240 -5.74 -13.38 3.25
CA PRO A 240 -5.04 -12.36 2.48
C PRO A 240 -3.90 -12.94 1.62
N VAL A 241 -3.74 -12.41 0.41
CA VAL A 241 -2.76 -12.88 -0.60
C VAL A 241 -1.87 -11.72 -1.03
N SER A 242 -0.55 -11.93 -1.06
CA SER A 242 0.40 -10.95 -1.60
C SER A 242 0.24 -10.87 -3.10
N VAL A 243 0.11 -9.67 -3.66
CA VAL A 243 0.00 -9.45 -5.10
C VAL A 243 0.92 -8.32 -5.54
N ALA A 244 1.38 -8.37 -6.79
CA ALA A 244 2.06 -7.25 -7.44
C ALA A 244 1.16 -6.60 -8.47
N ILE A 245 1.26 -5.28 -8.59
CA ILE A 245 0.49 -4.46 -9.52
C ILE A 245 1.39 -3.45 -10.25
N ASP A 246 0.88 -2.89 -11.33
CA ASP A 246 1.35 -1.61 -11.89
C ASP A 246 0.71 -0.45 -11.11
N ALA A 247 1.53 0.29 -10.37
CA ALA A 247 1.18 1.50 -9.64
C ALA A 247 1.86 2.76 -10.22
N SER A 248 2.29 2.70 -11.48
CA SER A 248 3.12 3.74 -12.10
C SER A 248 2.36 4.99 -12.54
N THR A 249 1.02 4.95 -12.53
CA THR A 249 0.15 6.00 -13.07
C THR A 249 -0.27 7.04 -12.02
N SER A 250 -0.41 8.30 -12.44
CA SER A 250 -0.88 9.39 -11.57
C SER A 250 -2.30 9.18 -11.02
N THR A 251 -3.14 8.44 -11.75
CA THR A 251 -4.48 8.03 -11.29
C THR A 251 -4.40 7.11 -10.06
N PHE A 252 -3.41 6.22 -9.99
CA PHE A 252 -3.16 5.41 -8.79
C PHE A 252 -2.61 6.27 -7.64
N HIS A 253 -1.66 7.15 -7.94
CA HIS A 253 -1.03 8.03 -6.95
C HIS A 253 -2.02 8.87 -6.16
N PHE A 254 -3.08 9.33 -6.83
CA PHE A 254 -4.12 10.17 -6.22
C PHE A 254 -5.46 9.46 -6.02
N TYR A 255 -5.52 8.13 -6.16
CA TYR A 255 -6.76 7.38 -5.90
C TYR A 255 -7.36 7.76 -4.54
N SER A 256 -8.68 7.90 -4.50
CA SER A 256 -9.42 8.21 -3.27
C SER A 256 -10.52 7.20 -2.97
N ARG A 257 -11.44 6.93 -3.90
CA ARG A 257 -12.56 5.98 -3.69
C ARG A 257 -13.18 5.56 -5.01
N GLY A 258 -14.04 4.54 -4.98
CA GLY A 258 -14.66 3.92 -6.15
C GLY A 258 -13.82 2.77 -6.71
N ILE A 259 -14.28 2.14 -7.79
CA ILE A 259 -13.59 1.00 -8.39
C ILE A 259 -12.55 1.53 -9.37
N TYR A 260 -11.28 1.37 -9.01
CA TYR A 260 -10.14 1.77 -9.81
C TYR A 260 -10.01 0.90 -11.07
N TYR A 261 -10.00 1.55 -12.22
CA TYR A 261 -9.69 0.96 -13.50
C TYR A 261 -8.94 1.98 -14.33
N ASP A 262 -7.74 1.63 -14.77
CA ASP A 262 -6.97 2.45 -15.71
C ASP A 262 -6.58 1.59 -16.90
N GLU A 263 -6.91 2.03 -18.11
CA GLU A 263 -6.51 1.33 -19.35
C GLU A 263 -5.01 1.39 -19.61
N LYS A 264 -4.30 2.34 -18.99
CA LYS A 264 -2.85 2.52 -19.12
C LYS A 264 -2.05 1.61 -18.19
N CYS A 265 -2.70 1.04 -17.18
CA CYS A 265 -2.09 0.06 -16.30
C CYS A 265 -1.63 -1.18 -17.10
N SER A 266 -0.39 -1.58 -16.90
CA SER A 266 0.17 -2.80 -17.46
C SER A 266 -0.28 -4.02 -16.68
N SER A 267 -0.59 -5.10 -17.39
CA SER A 267 -0.71 -6.44 -16.79
C SER A 267 0.62 -7.18 -16.66
N SER A 268 1.72 -6.60 -17.14
CA SER A 268 3.04 -7.26 -17.25
C SER A 268 4.20 -6.48 -16.62
N PHE A 269 4.14 -5.15 -16.63
CA PHE A 269 5.13 -4.28 -16.00
C PHE A 269 4.66 -3.89 -14.61
N LEU A 270 4.92 -4.77 -13.64
CA LEU A 270 4.54 -4.58 -12.23
C LEU A 270 5.69 -3.91 -11.49
N ASP A 271 5.38 -3.01 -10.57
CA ASP A 271 6.36 -2.22 -9.84
C ASP A 271 6.01 -2.00 -8.36
N HIS A 272 4.82 -2.43 -7.92
CA HIS A 272 4.37 -2.26 -6.55
C HIS A 272 3.77 -3.53 -5.94
N GLY A 273 4.16 -3.83 -4.69
CA GLY A 273 3.69 -4.99 -3.94
C GLY A 273 2.63 -4.58 -2.93
N VAL A 274 1.45 -5.19 -2.99
CA VAL A 274 0.28 -4.89 -2.14
C VAL A 274 -0.37 -6.18 -1.64
N LEU A 275 -1.44 -6.07 -0.85
CA LEU A 275 -2.11 -7.22 -0.24
C LEU A 275 -3.59 -7.25 -0.64
N ALA A 276 -4.01 -8.28 -1.37
CA ALA A 276 -5.42 -8.56 -1.62
C ALA A 276 -6.04 -9.12 -0.34
N VAL A 277 -6.93 -8.35 0.30
CA VAL A 277 -7.58 -8.71 1.59
C VAL A 277 -9.05 -9.07 1.41
N GLY A 278 -9.54 -9.10 0.18
CA GLY A 278 -10.93 -9.37 -0.10
C GLY A 278 -11.32 -9.10 -1.54
N TYR A 279 -12.59 -9.30 -1.83
CA TYR A 279 -13.22 -8.98 -3.09
C TYR A 279 -14.72 -8.81 -2.88
N GLY A 280 -15.39 -8.18 -3.84
CA GLY A 280 -16.84 -8.08 -3.86
C GLY A 280 -17.32 -7.53 -5.19
N THR A 281 -18.55 -7.02 -5.18
CA THR A 281 -19.20 -6.38 -6.32
C THR A 281 -19.94 -5.15 -5.79
N ASP A 282 -19.63 -3.97 -6.31
CA ASP A 282 -20.46 -2.77 -6.09
C ASP A 282 -21.33 -2.59 -7.33
N ASP A 283 -22.65 -2.47 -7.14
CA ASP A 283 -23.66 -2.43 -8.19
C ASP A 283 -23.55 -3.63 -9.16
N SER A 284 -22.82 -3.46 -10.26
CA SER A 284 -22.58 -4.48 -11.29
C SER A 284 -21.10 -4.62 -11.66
N SER A 285 -20.20 -4.06 -10.84
CA SER A 285 -18.76 -4.03 -11.12
C SER A 285 -17.99 -4.78 -10.03
N ASP A 286 -17.27 -5.79 -10.45
CA ASP A 286 -16.43 -6.62 -9.59
C ASP A 286 -15.18 -5.85 -9.15
N TYR A 287 -14.80 -6.01 -7.88
CA TYR A 287 -13.57 -5.43 -7.35
C TYR A 287 -12.78 -6.41 -6.48
N TRP A 288 -11.47 -6.17 -6.43
CA TRP A 288 -10.54 -6.60 -5.40
C TRP A 288 -10.45 -5.55 -4.32
N LEU A 289 -10.50 -5.94 -3.06
CA LEU A 289 -10.20 -5.06 -1.94
C LEU A 289 -8.72 -5.24 -1.58
N VAL A 290 -7.95 -4.17 -1.74
CA VAL A 290 -6.48 -4.22 -1.65
C VAL A 290 -6.00 -3.23 -0.59
N LYS A 291 -5.14 -3.73 0.31
CA LYS A 291 -4.43 -2.93 1.31
C LYS A 291 -3.13 -2.41 0.72
N ASN A 292 -2.89 -1.11 0.82
CA ASN A 292 -1.66 -0.46 0.43
C ASN A 292 -0.74 -0.19 1.64
N SER A 293 0.48 0.25 1.40
CA SER A 293 1.52 0.56 2.39
C SER A 293 1.93 2.04 2.36
N TRP A 294 1.02 2.93 1.94
CA TRP A 294 1.27 4.36 1.74
C TRP A 294 0.53 5.24 2.75
N ASN A 295 0.41 4.81 4.01
CA ASN A 295 -0.34 5.52 5.05
C ASN A 295 -1.87 5.51 4.81
N GLU A 296 -2.63 5.80 5.86
CA GLU A 296 -4.09 5.89 5.83
C GLU A 296 -4.59 7.14 5.09
N THR A 297 -3.72 8.13 4.86
CA THR A 297 -4.07 9.35 4.11
C THR A 297 -4.17 9.17 2.60
N TRP A 298 -3.72 8.02 2.08
CA TRP A 298 -3.85 7.64 0.69
C TRP A 298 -5.07 6.73 0.48
N GLY A 299 -5.77 6.86 -0.64
CA GLY A 299 -6.90 6.00 -0.97
C GLY A 299 -8.06 6.10 0.01
N ASP A 300 -8.81 5.00 0.12
CA ASP A 300 -9.91 4.87 1.07
C ASP A 300 -9.35 4.33 2.39
N SER A 301 -8.81 5.23 3.21
CA SER A 301 -8.17 4.90 4.49
C SER A 301 -7.02 3.89 4.33
N GLY A 302 -6.20 4.04 3.29
CA GLY A 302 -5.08 3.15 2.96
C GLY A 302 -5.44 1.94 2.09
N TYR A 303 -6.71 1.82 1.67
CA TYR A 303 -7.19 0.76 0.80
C TYR A 303 -7.58 1.28 -0.58
N ILE A 304 -7.68 0.36 -1.52
CA ILE A 304 -8.20 0.60 -2.87
C ILE A 304 -9.10 -0.56 -3.30
N LYS A 305 -10.22 -0.22 -3.94
CA LYS A 305 -11.01 -1.18 -4.71
C LYS A 305 -10.46 -1.22 -6.13
N MET A 306 -9.70 -2.24 -6.49
CA MET A 306 -9.19 -2.41 -7.87
C MET A 306 -10.17 -3.23 -8.69
N SER A 307 -10.33 -2.94 -9.97
CA SER A 307 -11.23 -3.72 -10.82
C SER A 307 -10.85 -5.20 -10.87
N ARG A 308 -11.85 -6.07 -10.73
CA ARG A 308 -11.73 -7.53 -10.83
C ARG A 308 -12.47 -8.01 -12.08
N ASN A 309 -12.01 -9.11 -12.67
CA ASN A 309 -12.58 -9.73 -13.87
C ASN A 309 -12.57 -8.78 -15.09
N ARG A 310 -11.56 -7.92 -15.19
CA ARG A 310 -11.41 -6.92 -16.26
C ARG A 310 -10.06 -7.02 -16.93
N ASN A 311 -9.77 -8.23 -17.45
CA ASN A 311 -8.54 -8.57 -18.15
C ASN A 311 -7.27 -8.40 -17.30
N ASN A 312 -7.32 -8.81 -16.02
CA ASN A 312 -6.19 -8.70 -15.11
C ASN A 312 -5.61 -7.27 -15.08
N ASN A 313 -6.50 -6.28 -14.88
CA ASN A 313 -6.14 -4.87 -14.90
C ASN A 313 -5.05 -4.57 -13.87
N CYS A 314 -4.04 -3.79 -14.27
CA CYS A 314 -2.81 -3.54 -13.50
C CYS A 314 -2.04 -4.79 -13.08
N GLY A 315 -2.36 -5.96 -13.62
CA GLY A 315 -1.61 -7.20 -13.38
C GLY A 315 -1.81 -7.81 -12.00
N ILE A 316 -2.90 -7.49 -11.31
CA ILE A 316 -3.18 -7.94 -9.93
C ILE A 316 -3.08 -9.46 -9.70
N ALA A 317 -3.34 -10.28 -10.72
CA ALA A 317 -3.18 -11.74 -10.68
C ALA A 317 -1.91 -12.24 -11.38
N SER A 318 -1.05 -11.36 -11.91
CA SER A 318 0.17 -11.75 -12.65
C SER A 318 1.24 -12.32 -11.72
N GLN A 319 1.42 -11.75 -10.53
CA GLN A 319 2.37 -12.26 -9.55
C GLN A 319 1.74 -12.22 -8.16
N ALA A 320 1.07 -13.31 -7.80
CA ALA A 320 0.36 -13.48 -6.55
C ALA A 320 0.82 -14.74 -5.81
N SER A 321 1.01 -14.64 -4.50
CA SER A 321 1.44 -15.75 -3.65
C SER A 321 1.02 -15.55 -2.19
N TYR A 322 0.97 -16.64 -1.43
CA TYR A 322 0.70 -16.59 0.01
C TYR A 322 1.57 -17.61 0.78
N PRO A 323 1.99 -17.30 2.02
CA PRO A 323 2.75 -18.23 2.85
C PRO A 323 1.83 -19.26 3.50
N VAL A 324 2.39 -20.39 3.93
CA VAL A 324 1.69 -21.44 4.67
C VAL A 324 2.33 -21.55 6.04
N VAL A 325 1.56 -21.30 7.09
CA VAL A 325 1.98 -21.41 8.50
C VAL A 325 1.87 -22.86 8.95
#